data_AF-A0A1A0UDT6-F1
#
_entry.id   AF-A0A1A0UDT6-F1
#
_cell.length_a   1.000
_cell.length_b   1.000
_cell.length_c   1.000
_cell.angle_alpha   90.00
_cell.angle_beta   90.00
_cell.angle_gamma   90.00
#
_symmetry.space_group_name_H-M   'P 1'
#
loop_
_entity.id
_entity.type
_entity.pdbx_description
1 polymer ?
#
loop_
_entity_poly.entity_id
_entity_poly.type
_entity_poly.pdbx_seq_one_letter_code
_entity_poly.pdbx_strand_id
1 'polypeptide(L)'
;MRLRRRLLIYSAPVTAVALLVTVKLFSVVVAGNSAAHAFASGDGDTVQANAAILGMANVVEPAKAPFVAGTAAVLDGRLDDADTHFSAALARTEADRSCPVRVNLELVRETEGDRAAAAGDRARAGERYASALSVVDQAPQSCFLGNGDPDPQRRAIRDDAANRLATKRTALNAPPPATPPPLSP
;
A
#
# COMPACT_ATOMS: atom_id res chain seq x y z
N MET A 1 18.90 -56.23 -5.78
CA MET A 1 19.31 -54.80 -5.66
C MET A 1 18.80 -53.87 -6.77
N ARG A 2 18.12 -54.33 -7.84
CA ARG A 2 17.63 -53.44 -8.93
C ARG A 2 16.38 -52.60 -8.59
N LEU A 3 15.52 -53.08 -7.66
CA LEU A 3 14.27 -52.40 -7.29
C LEU A 3 14.49 -51.15 -6.39
N ARG A 4 15.39 -51.27 -5.40
CA ARG A 4 15.79 -50.14 -4.52
C ARG A 4 16.42 -48.98 -5.31
N ARG A 5 17.20 -49.30 -6.34
CA ARG A 5 17.86 -48.29 -7.20
C ARG A 5 16.86 -47.58 -8.12
N ARG A 6 15.82 -48.27 -8.60
CA ARG A 6 14.72 -47.66 -9.35
C ARG A 6 13.85 -46.75 -8.48
N LEU A 7 13.49 -47.19 -7.27
CA LEU A 7 12.73 -46.37 -6.33
C LEU A 7 13.47 -45.07 -5.99
N LEU A 8 14.77 -45.12 -5.76
CA LEU A 8 15.60 -43.94 -5.51
C LEU A 8 15.65 -42.97 -6.70
N ILE A 9 15.69 -43.46 -7.94
CA ILE A 9 15.73 -42.62 -9.15
C ILE A 9 14.38 -41.93 -9.39
N TYR A 10 13.26 -42.55 -9.03
CA TYR A 10 11.93 -41.94 -9.15
C TYR A 10 11.56 -41.05 -7.96
N SER A 11 12.04 -41.35 -6.75
CA SER A 11 11.77 -40.52 -5.56
C SER A 11 12.67 -39.29 -5.46
N ALA A 12 13.90 -39.37 -5.98
CA ALA A 12 14.86 -38.26 -5.97
C ALA A 12 14.37 -36.97 -6.65
N PRO A 13 13.73 -37.00 -7.84
CA PRO A 13 13.21 -35.78 -8.45
C PRO A 13 12.03 -35.20 -7.64
N VAL A 14 11.17 -36.06 -7.06
CA VAL A 14 10.04 -35.60 -6.24
C VAL A 14 10.52 -34.94 -4.95
N THR A 15 11.51 -35.52 -4.27
CA THR A 15 12.11 -34.90 -3.08
C THR A 15 12.91 -33.65 -3.41
N ALA A 16 13.59 -33.60 -4.57
CA ALA A 16 14.27 -32.39 -5.02
C ALA A 16 13.28 -31.24 -5.28
N VAL A 17 12.14 -31.52 -5.92
CA VAL A 17 11.08 -30.53 -6.12
C VAL A 17 10.49 -30.08 -4.78
N ALA A 18 10.23 -31.00 -3.85
CA ALA A 18 9.73 -30.66 -2.52
C ALA A 18 10.73 -29.80 -1.72
N LEU A 19 12.03 -30.08 -1.83
CA LEU A 19 13.10 -29.27 -1.24
C LEU A 19 13.15 -27.87 -1.85
N LEU A 20 13.09 -27.77 -3.18
CA LEU A 20 13.05 -26.47 -3.87
C LEU A 20 11.83 -25.63 -3.47
N VAL A 21 10.66 -26.26 -3.34
CA VAL A 21 9.45 -25.60 -2.85
C VAL A 21 9.65 -25.12 -1.41
N THR A 22 10.19 -25.97 -0.54
CA THR A 22 10.46 -25.62 0.86
C THR A 22 11.43 -24.44 0.96
N VAL A 23 12.56 -24.49 0.25
CA VAL A 23 13.54 -23.40 0.18
C VAL A 23 12.87 -22.13 -0.32
N LYS A 24 12.05 -22.21 -1.37
CA LYS A 24 11.34 -21.06 -1.92
C LYS A 24 10.34 -20.45 -0.93
N LEU A 25 9.61 -21.28 -0.18
CA LEU A 25 8.69 -20.82 0.87
C LEU A 25 9.45 -20.13 2.01
N PHE A 26 10.60 -20.68 2.43
CA PHE A 26 11.47 -20.03 3.42
C PHE A 26 12.03 -18.70 2.90
N SER A 27 12.48 -18.63 1.65
CA SER A 27 12.95 -17.38 1.04
C SER A 27 11.85 -16.32 0.99
N VAL A 28 10.60 -16.71 0.72
CA VAL A 28 9.44 -15.79 0.71
C VAL A 28 9.14 -15.27 2.12
N VAL A 29 9.20 -16.11 3.16
CA VAL A 29 8.99 -15.69 4.55
C VAL A 29 10.08 -14.74 5.03
N VAL A 30 11.35 -15.03 4.69
CA VAL A 30 12.48 -14.17 5.04
C VAL A 30 12.40 -12.81 4.31
N ALA A 31 12.08 -12.82 3.01
CA ALA A 31 11.89 -11.59 2.24
C ALA A 31 10.66 -10.79 2.71
N GLY A 32 9.59 -11.46 3.16
CA GLY A 32 8.44 -10.81 3.76
C GLY A 32 8.76 -10.15 5.10
N ASN A 33 9.54 -10.81 5.94
CA ASN A 33 9.96 -10.27 7.24
C ASN A 33 10.94 -9.09 7.10
N SER A 34 11.86 -9.15 6.12
CA SER A 34 12.77 -8.03 5.83
C SER A 34 12.03 -6.84 5.22
N ALA A 35 11.05 -7.06 4.35
CA ALA A 35 10.19 -6.00 3.84
C ALA A 35 9.37 -5.35 4.96
N ALA A 36 8.77 -6.13 5.87
CA ALA A 36 8.06 -5.58 7.02
C ALA A 36 8.95 -4.71 7.92
N HIS A 37 10.22 -5.11 8.13
CA HIS A 37 11.20 -4.32 8.86
C HIS A 37 11.66 -3.06 8.11
N ALA A 38 11.86 -3.13 6.79
CA ALA A 38 12.26 -1.98 5.97
C ALA A 38 11.16 -0.91 5.86
N PHE A 39 9.90 -1.36 5.78
CA PHE A 39 8.73 -0.49 5.92
C PHE A 39 8.66 0.16 7.30
N ALA A 40 9.01 -0.57 8.36
CA ALA A 40 9.06 -0.03 9.72
C ALA A 40 10.23 0.94 9.96
N SER A 41 11.32 0.84 9.18
CA SER A 41 12.49 1.72 9.27
C SER A 41 12.48 2.90 8.29
N GLY A 42 11.49 2.99 7.39
CA GLY A 42 11.38 4.08 6.41
C GLY A 42 12.41 4.03 5.27
N ASP A 43 12.94 2.85 4.95
CA ASP A 43 14.01 2.66 3.96
C ASP A 43 13.42 2.31 2.57
N GLY A 44 13.20 3.34 1.75
CA GLY A 44 12.64 3.23 0.39
C GLY A 44 13.48 2.40 -0.57
N ASP A 45 14.81 2.52 -0.49
CA ASP A 45 15.76 1.80 -1.35
C ASP A 45 15.68 0.29 -1.13
N THR A 46 15.54 -0.14 0.12
CA THR A 46 15.40 -1.56 0.48
C THR A 46 14.03 -2.11 0.07
N VAL A 47 12.96 -1.29 0.13
CA VAL A 47 11.64 -1.65 -0.41
C VAL A 47 11.69 -1.78 -1.94
N GLN A 48 12.42 -0.91 -2.65
CA GLN A 48 12.58 -0.97 -4.10
C GLN A 48 13.43 -2.17 -4.55
N ALA A 49 14.49 -2.52 -3.81
CA ALA A 49 15.26 -3.74 -4.06
C ALA A 49 14.42 -5.01 -3.86
N ASN A 50 13.58 -5.03 -2.81
CA ASN A 50 12.60 -6.11 -2.61
C ASN A 50 11.54 -6.14 -3.73
N ALA A 51 11.12 -4.98 -4.24
CA ALA A 51 10.22 -4.86 -5.39
C ALA A 51 10.80 -5.51 -6.66
N ALA A 52 12.09 -5.26 -6.94
CA ALA A 52 12.77 -5.81 -8.11
C ALA A 52 12.90 -7.34 -8.03
N ILE A 53 13.18 -7.88 -6.83
CA ILE A 53 13.30 -9.33 -6.59
C ILE A 53 11.94 -10.02 -6.67
N LEU A 54 10.88 -9.43 -6.10
CA LEU A 54 9.50 -9.93 -6.21
C LEU A 54 8.95 -9.80 -7.64
N GLY A 55 9.33 -8.73 -8.37
CA GLY A 55 8.95 -8.47 -9.76
C GLY A 55 9.50 -9.51 -10.74
N MET A 56 10.73 -10.01 -10.53
CA MET A 56 11.35 -11.03 -11.38
C MET A 56 10.63 -12.40 -11.32
N ALA A 57 9.79 -12.65 -10.31
CA ALA A 57 9.00 -13.87 -10.16
C ALA A 57 7.49 -13.69 -10.49
N ASN A 58 7.09 -12.51 -10.99
CA ASN A 58 5.70 -12.06 -10.96
C ASN A 58 4.83 -12.55 -12.12
N VAL A 59 4.80 -13.87 -12.35
CA VAL A 59 3.87 -14.53 -13.29
C VAL A 59 2.56 -14.94 -12.59
N VAL A 60 2.58 -15.08 -11.25
CA VAL A 60 1.46 -15.64 -10.47
C VAL A 60 0.55 -14.56 -9.85
N GLU A 61 1.06 -13.35 -9.56
CA GLU A 61 0.29 -12.29 -8.88
C GLU A 61 0.58 -10.90 -9.49
N PRO A 62 -0.02 -10.56 -10.64
CA PRO A 62 0.34 -9.38 -11.42
C PRO A 62 0.14 -8.03 -10.70
N ALA A 63 -0.64 -7.99 -9.62
CA ALA A 63 -0.81 -6.80 -8.77
C ALA A 63 0.35 -6.53 -7.79
N LYS A 64 1.22 -7.51 -7.50
CA LYS A 64 2.28 -7.35 -6.49
C LYS A 64 3.37 -6.36 -6.90
N ALA A 65 3.92 -6.49 -8.10
CA ALA A 65 4.95 -5.56 -8.59
C ALA A 65 4.51 -4.08 -8.54
N PRO A 66 3.34 -3.68 -9.08
CA PRO A 66 2.89 -2.30 -8.95
C PRO A 66 2.59 -1.89 -7.50
N PHE A 67 2.09 -2.78 -6.65
CA PHE A 67 1.89 -2.46 -5.23
C PHE A 67 3.21 -2.12 -4.50
N VAL A 68 4.27 -2.91 -4.72
CA VAL A 68 5.56 -2.64 -4.09
C VAL A 68 6.22 -1.39 -4.68
N ALA A 69 6.12 -1.18 -6.00
CA ALA A 69 6.59 0.05 -6.64
C ALA A 69 5.89 1.30 -6.09
N GLY A 70 4.57 1.22 -5.89
CA GLY A 70 3.80 2.30 -5.28
C GLY A 70 4.26 2.59 -3.85
N THR A 71 4.57 1.56 -3.08
CA THR A 71 5.08 1.77 -1.73
C THR A 71 6.48 2.40 -1.72
N ALA A 72 7.40 1.92 -2.57
CA ALA A 72 8.72 2.55 -2.70
C ALA A 72 8.59 4.04 -3.06
N ALA A 73 7.70 4.37 -4.01
CA ALA A 73 7.42 5.75 -4.39
C ALA A 73 6.87 6.60 -3.23
N VAL A 74 6.03 6.05 -2.34
CA VAL A 74 5.59 6.74 -1.11
C VAL A 74 6.77 7.05 -0.20
N LEU A 75 7.67 6.09 0.01
CA LEU A 75 8.85 6.27 0.86
C LEU A 75 9.81 7.33 0.30
N ASP A 76 9.91 7.43 -1.03
CA ASP A 76 10.69 8.47 -1.71
C ASP A 76 9.96 9.82 -1.80
N GLY A 77 8.72 9.92 -1.31
CA GLY A 77 7.88 11.12 -1.40
C GLY A 77 7.32 11.42 -2.80
N ARG A 78 7.51 10.51 -3.76
CA ARG A 78 7.04 10.57 -5.16
C ARG A 78 5.57 10.16 -5.27
N LEU A 79 4.68 11.03 -4.79
CA LEU A 79 3.25 10.69 -4.67
C LEU A 79 2.53 10.47 -6.01
N ASP A 80 2.85 11.22 -7.06
CA ASP A 80 2.20 10.99 -8.37
C ASP A 80 2.61 9.62 -8.97
N ASP A 81 3.87 9.18 -8.75
CA ASP A 81 4.33 7.84 -9.11
C ASP A 81 3.60 6.78 -8.27
N ALA A 82 3.44 7.03 -6.96
CA ALA A 82 2.72 6.15 -6.06
C ALA A 82 1.24 5.98 -6.46
N ASP A 83 0.54 7.07 -6.81
CA ASP A 83 -0.85 7.02 -7.28
C ASP A 83 -0.97 6.16 -8.55
N THR A 84 -0.06 6.37 -9.51
CA THR A 84 -0.01 5.61 -10.75
C THR A 84 0.17 4.12 -10.49
N HIS A 85 1.13 3.77 -9.63
CA HIS A 85 1.44 2.40 -9.29
C HIS A 85 0.32 1.71 -8.49
N PHE A 86 -0.24 2.36 -7.46
CA PHE A 86 -1.35 1.78 -6.71
C PHE A 86 -2.63 1.67 -7.55
N SER A 87 -2.91 2.64 -8.44
CA SER A 87 -4.01 2.54 -9.40
C SER A 87 -3.83 1.34 -10.34
N ALA A 88 -2.61 1.12 -10.82
CA ALA A 88 -2.26 -0.03 -11.64
C ALA A 88 -2.38 -1.37 -10.88
N ALA A 89 -2.04 -1.40 -9.59
CA ALA A 89 -2.25 -2.56 -8.72
C ALA A 89 -3.75 -2.82 -8.50
N LEU A 90 -4.53 -1.77 -8.24
CA LEU A 90 -5.96 -1.86 -7.98
C LEU A 90 -6.71 -2.43 -9.19
N ALA A 91 -6.37 -1.97 -10.40
CA ALA A 91 -6.96 -2.49 -11.65
C ALA A 91 -6.70 -3.99 -11.89
N ARG A 92 -5.75 -4.59 -11.18
CA ARG A 92 -5.36 -6.01 -11.28
C ARG A 92 -5.70 -6.80 -10.02
N THR A 93 -6.43 -6.20 -9.09
CA THR A 93 -6.78 -6.82 -7.79
C THR A 93 -8.28 -7.02 -7.73
N GLU A 94 -8.69 -8.26 -7.45
CA GLU A 94 -10.09 -8.58 -7.19
C GLU A 94 -10.64 -7.77 -6.01
N ALA A 95 -11.94 -7.47 -6.04
CA ALA A 95 -12.56 -6.56 -5.08
C ALA A 95 -12.32 -7.01 -3.62
N ASP A 96 -12.51 -8.29 -3.31
CA ASP A 96 -12.32 -8.90 -1.98
C ASP A 96 -10.88 -8.78 -1.43
N ARG A 97 -9.88 -8.67 -2.32
CA ARG A 97 -8.46 -8.53 -1.99
C ARG A 97 -7.95 -7.09 -2.11
N SER A 98 -8.79 -6.15 -2.53
CA SER A 98 -8.37 -4.79 -2.89
C SER A 98 -8.05 -3.89 -1.69
N CYS A 99 -8.40 -4.30 -0.45
CA CYS A 99 -8.31 -3.41 0.69
C CYS A 99 -6.92 -2.82 0.96
N PRO A 100 -5.81 -3.59 0.97
CA PRO A 100 -4.48 -3.02 1.16
C PRO A 100 -4.12 -1.98 0.09
N VAL A 101 -4.50 -2.21 -1.17
CA VAL A 101 -4.24 -1.28 -2.26
C VAL A 101 -5.05 0.00 -2.10
N ARG A 102 -6.34 -0.12 -1.74
CA ARG A 102 -7.26 1.01 -1.55
C ARG A 102 -6.85 1.89 -0.37
N VAL A 103 -6.45 1.31 0.76
CA VAL A 103 -5.96 2.08 1.91
C VAL A 103 -4.72 2.91 1.53
N ASN A 104 -3.76 2.32 0.80
CA ASN A 104 -2.58 3.06 0.38
C ASN A 104 -2.91 4.12 -0.68
N LEU A 105 -3.77 3.82 -1.65
CA LEU A 105 -4.18 4.77 -2.69
C LEU A 105 -4.97 5.96 -2.11
N GLU A 106 -5.84 5.69 -1.13
CA GLU A 106 -6.57 6.73 -0.40
C GLU A 106 -5.61 7.70 0.30
N LEU A 107 -4.65 7.16 1.06
CA LEU A 107 -3.68 7.97 1.79
C LEU A 107 -2.77 8.79 0.86
N VAL A 108 -2.35 8.21 -0.28
CA VAL A 108 -1.58 8.93 -1.30
C VAL A 108 -2.37 10.13 -1.81
N ARG A 109 -3.61 9.92 -2.25
CA ARG A 109 -4.49 10.99 -2.78
C ARG A 109 -4.84 12.02 -1.73
N GLU A 110 -5.04 11.61 -0.47
CA GLU A 110 -5.21 12.53 0.65
C GLU A 110 -3.97 13.41 0.82
N THR A 111 -2.78 12.82 0.85
CA THR A 111 -1.51 13.55 1.04
C THR A 111 -1.22 14.50 -0.11
N GLU A 112 -1.55 14.11 -1.35
CA GLU A 112 -1.48 15.01 -2.50
C GLU A 112 -2.44 16.20 -2.37
N GLY A 113 -3.64 15.95 -1.86
CA GLY A 113 -4.61 17.01 -1.54
C GLY A 113 -4.08 17.96 -0.46
N ASP A 114 -3.44 17.42 0.58
CA ASP A 114 -2.81 18.21 1.64
C ASP A 114 -1.68 19.10 1.09
N ARG A 115 -0.83 18.57 0.21
CA ARG A 115 0.24 19.34 -0.45
C ARG A 115 -0.33 20.46 -1.32
N ALA A 116 -1.37 20.17 -2.10
CA ALA A 116 -2.04 21.17 -2.92
C ALA A 116 -2.69 22.27 -2.07
N ALA A 117 -3.37 21.88 -0.97
CA ALA A 117 -3.97 22.83 -0.04
C ALA A 117 -2.92 23.74 0.61
N ALA A 118 -1.80 23.16 1.05
CA ALA A 118 -0.67 23.90 1.62
C ALA A 118 -0.03 24.86 0.61
N ALA A 119 0.00 24.49 -0.68
CA ALA A 119 0.46 25.35 -1.77
C ALA A 119 -0.58 26.42 -2.19
N GLY A 120 -1.77 26.43 -1.59
CA GLY A 120 -2.86 27.36 -1.93
C GLY A 120 -3.69 26.95 -3.15
N ASP A 121 -3.38 25.82 -3.79
CA ASP A 121 -4.15 25.27 -4.91
C ASP A 121 -5.37 24.50 -4.39
N ARG A 122 -6.42 25.27 -4.05
CA ARG A 122 -7.68 24.75 -3.53
C ARG A 122 -8.41 23.85 -4.53
N ALA A 123 -8.32 24.14 -5.82
CA ALA A 123 -8.98 23.36 -6.85
C ALA A 123 -8.38 21.96 -6.91
N ARG A 124 -7.05 21.88 -7.00
CA ARG A 124 -6.33 20.61 -7.00
C ARG A 124 -6.52 19.83 -5.70
N ALA A 125 -6.50 20.52 -4.55
CA ALA A 125 -6.77 19.89 -3.27
C ALA A 125 -8.18 19.25 -3.23
N GLY A 126 -9.19 19.98 -3.69
CA GLY A 126 -10.57 19.50 -3.77
C GLY A 126 -10.72 18.27 -4.65
N GLU A 127 -10.08 18.27 -5.83
CA GLU A 127 -10.04 17.11 -6.73
C GLU A 127 -9.40 15.88 -6.06
N ARG A 128 -8.26 16.07 -5.41
CA ARG A 128 -7.50 14.96 -4.80
C ARG A 128 -8.24 14.37 -3.59
N TYR A 129 -8.84 15.19 -2.72
CA TYR A 129 -9.70 14.67 -1.64
C TYR A 129 -10.97 13.98 -2.15
N ALA A 130 -11.61 14.49 -3.22
CA ALA A 130 -12.76 13.83 -3.81
C ALA A 130 -12.39 12.46 -4.42
N SER A 131 -11.22 12.40 -5.07
CA SER A 131 -10.66 11.16 -5.61
C SER A 131 -10.32 10.14 -4.52
N ALA A 132 -9.79 10.59 -3.38
CA ALA A 132 -9.56 9.75 -2.20
C ALA A 132 -10.88 9.20 -1.63
N LEU A 133 -11.90 10.05 -1.50
CA LEU A 133 -13.22 9.64 -1.00
C LEU A 133 -13.86 8.58 -1.92
N SER A 134 -13.71 8.73 -3.23
CA SER A 134 -14.15 7.71 -4.19
C SER A 134 -13.45 6.36 -4.01
N VAL A 135 -12.21 6.32 -3.51
CA VAL A 135 -11.51 5.06 -3.21
C VAL A 135 -12.14 4.38 -1.98
N VAL A 136 -12.48 5.17 -0.96
CA VAL A 136 -13.19 4.73 0.25
C VAL A 136 -14.58 4.19 -0.09
N ASP A 137 -15.36 4.94 -0.86
CA ASP A 137 -16.74 4.59 -1.20
C ASP A 137 -16.85 3.31 -2.04
N GLN A 138 -15.84 3.04 -2.87
CA GLN A 138 -15.79 1.84 -3.71
C GLN A 138 -15.09 0.65 -3.03
N ALA A 139 -14.66 0.80 -1.78
CA ALA A 139 -13.97 -0.27 -1.07
C ALA A 139 -14.94 -1.36 -0.58
N PRO A 140 -14.47 -2.60 -0.42
CA PRO A 140 -15.25 -3.64 0.25
C PRO A 140 -15.66 -3.21 1.67
N GLN A 141 -16.77 -3.79 2.14
CA GLN A 141 -17.18 -3.66 3.55
C GLN A 141 -16.03 -4.05 4.48
N SER A 142 -15.91 -3.34 5.61
CA SER A 142 -14.83 -3.54 6.60
C SER A 142 -13.41 -3.23 6.12
N CYS A 143 -13.22 -2.59 4.96
CA CYS A 143 -11.89 -2.09 4.59
C CYS A 143 -11.53 -0.80 5.34
N PHE A 144 -12.47 0.15 5.39
CA PHE A 144 -12.36 1.40 6.13
C PHE A 144 -13.25 1.35 7.37
N LEU A 145 -14.54 1.65 7.25
CA LEU A 145 -15.47 1.60 8.38
C LEU A 145 -15.71 0.15 8.84
N GLY A 146 -15.60 -0.08 10.15
CA GLY A 146 -15.80 -1.39 10.75
C GLY A 146 -14.65 -2.35 10.44
N ASN A 147 -13.43 -1.83 10.30
CA ASN A 147 -12.28 -2.63 9.91
C ASN A 147 -11.68 -3.47 11.04
N GLY A 148 -11.04 -4.56 10.63
CA GLY A 148 -10.46 -5.56 11.52
C GLY A 148 -9.01 -5.32 11.95
N ASP A 149 -8.40 -4.15 11.68
CA ASP A 149 -6.96 -3.96 11.91
C ASP A 149 -6.58 -4.17 13.39
N PRO A 150 -5.68 -5.12 13.73
CA PRO A 150 -5.39 -5.45 15.13
C PRO A 150 -4.84 -4.27 15.94
N ASP A 151 -4.21 -3.30 15.28
CA ASP A 151 -3.73 -2.08 15.90
C ASP A 151 -4.90 -1.08 16.08
N PRO A 152 -5.24 -0.69 17.32
CA PRO A 152 -6.40 0.17 17.59
C PRO A 152 -6.27 1.57 16.96
N GLN A 153 -5.06 2.10 16.85
CA GLN A 153 -4.81 3.40 16.25
C GLN A 153 -4.97 3.34 14.74
N ARG A 154 -4.39 2.34 14.07
CA ARG A 154 -4.58 2.15 12.62
C ARG A 154 -6.05 1.89 12.29
N ARG A 155 -6.73 1.12 13.14
CA ARG A 155 -8.18 0.87 12.99
C ARG A 155 -8.97 2.16 13.02
N ALA A 156 -8.74 3.00 14.03
CA ALA A 156 -9.42 4.29 14.16
C ALA A 156 -9.12 5.24 12.98
N ILE A 157 -7.87 5.30 12.51
CA ILE A 157 -7.48 6.13 11.35
C ILE A 157 -8.22 5.70 10.08
N ARG A 158 -8.36 4.39 9.86
CA ARG A 158 -9.10 3.84 8.71
C ARG A 158 -10.61 4.05 8.84
N ASP A 159 -11.16 3.84 10.03
CA ASP A 159 -12.58 4.07 10.29
C ASP A 159 -12.97 5.55 10.05
N ASP A 160 -12.07 6.48 10.37
CA ASP A 160 -12.28 7.93 10.23
C ASP A 160 -12.05 8.48 8.81
N ALA A 161 -11.49 7.69 7.88
CA ALA A 161 -11.03 8.18 6.57
C ALA A 161 -12.08 9.04 5.82
N ALA A 162 -13.33 8.57 5.72
CA ALA A 162 -14.40 9.32 5.05
C ALA A 162 -14.71 10.66 5.74
N ASN A 163 -14.79 10.66 7.07
CA ASN A 163 -15.07 11.86 7.87
C ASN A 163 -13.92 12.87 7.78
N ARG A 164 -12.67 12.38 7.87
CA ARG A 164 -11.45 13.18 7.70
C ARG A 164 -11.42 13.87 6.34
N LEU A 165 -11.65 13.12 5.26
CA LEU A 165 -11.69 13.65 3.89
C LEU A 165 -12.81 14.67 3.69
N ALA A 166 -14.01 14.42 4.23
CA ALA A 166 -15.12 15.37 4.17
C ALA A 166 -14.81 16.68 4.92
N THR A 167 -14.15 16.57 6.08
CA THR A 167 -13.69 17.72 6.87
C THR A 167 -12.66 18.54 6.09
N LYS A 168 -11.66 17.88 5.50
CA LYS A 168 -10.64 18.53 4.66
C LYS A 168 -11.25 19.28 3.48
N ARG A 169 -12.21 18.67 2.78
CA ARG A 169 -12.95 19.32 1.67
C ARG A 169 -13.73 20.55 2.13
N THR A 170 -14.38 20.47 3.28
CA THR A 170 -15.13 21.61 3.83
C THR A 170 -14.18 22.74 4.21
N ALA A 171 -13.02 22.42 4.79
CA ALA A 171 -12.00 23.38 5.20
C ALA A 171 -11.38 24.17 4.03
N LEU A 172 -11.39 23.65 2.80
CA LEU A 172 -10.91 24.38 1.63
C LEU A 172 -11.66 25.70 1.39
N ASN A 173 -12.93 25.76 1.79
CA ASN A 173 -13.81 26.92 1.62
C ASN A 173 -13.89 27.78 2.89
N ALA A 174 -13.24 27.38 3.99
CA ALA A 174 -13.24 28.17 5.21
C ALA A 174 -12.43 29.46 5.03
N PRO A 175 -12.86 30.59 5.64
CA PRO A 175 -12.03 31.78 5.69
C PRO A 175 -10.70 31.45 6.39
N PRO A 176 -9.57 32.05 5.96
CA PRO A 176 -8.32 31.89 6.68
C PRO A 176 -8.52 32.30 8.16
N PRO A 177 -7.88 31.60 9.12
CA PRO A 177 -8.00 31.95 10.52
C PRO A 177 -7.59 33.41 10.71
N ALA A 178 -8.42 34.17 11.43
CA ALA A 178 -8.12 35.57 11.73
C ALA A 178 -6.77 35.66 12.42
N THR A 179 -5.89 36.54 11.93
CA THR A 179 -4.62 36.86 12.59
C THR A 179 -4.91 37.26 14.04
N PRO A 180 -4.28 36.61 15.04
CA PRO A 180 -4.44 37.01 16.43
C PRO A 180 -4.03 38.48 16.59
N PRO A 181 -4.74 39.26 17.43
CA PRO A 181 -4.40 40.67 17.63
C PRO A 181 -2.94 40.78 18.12
N PRO A 182 -2.20 41.83 17.69
CA PRO A 182 -0.83 42.02 18.15
C PRO A 182 -0.81 42.11 19.68
N LEU A 183 0.12 41.39 20.30
CA LEU A 183 0.35 41.47 21.75
C LEU A 183 0.66 42.93 22.11
N SER A 184 -0.13 43.50 23.01
CA SER A 184 0.09 44.83 23.56
C SER A 184 1.48 44.93 24.21
N PRO A 185 2.19 46.07 24.07
CA PRO A 185 3.52 46.27 24.65
C PRO A 185 3.52 46.26 26.19
#